data_AF-A0A5D0UNQ6-F1
#
_entry.id   AF-A0A5D0UNQ6-F1
#
_cell.length_a   1.000
_cell.length_b   1.000
_cell.length_c   1.000
_cell.angle_alpha   90.00
_cell.angle_beta   90.00
_cell.angle_gamma   90.00
#
_symmetry.space_group_name_H-M   'P 1'
#
loop_
_entity.id
_entity.type
_entity.pdbx_description
1 polymer ?
#
loop_
_entity_poly.entity_id
_entity_poly.type
_entity_poly.pdbx_seq_one_letter_code
_entity_poly.pdbx_strand_id
1 'polypeptide(L)'
;MASPQAVVRTMIVCVSEELAQALSATRQLERHLNISGTSCPRYWTCTALRPWQRRQLIDLRKAKTGPCYCAGGPIRLLDLAGMRHGAYLGASVRHQQWAHVVAGTKAATPWPVFLQKHLSDPSGYPMDTATAEFHRQPRVQAMRMHNAATHGPGQLDLGDLEMFQAGTAAYANYHALWALCTDAFLTETGDRMQPASAFFADRITYLQQAAHYLDSLDEDQRLFAIDLHHQ
;
A
#
# COMPACT_ATOMS: atom_id res chain seq x y z
N MET A 1 12.60 -15.35 -17.94
CA MET A 1 11.24 -15.01 -18.40
C MET A 1 10.82 -13.71 -17.72
N ALA A 2 10.14 -12.82 -18.44
CA ALA A 2 9.62 -11.59 -17.84
C ALA A 2 8.42 -11.91 -16.94
N SER A 3 8.36 -11.29 -15.76
CA SER A 3 7.25 -11.42 -14.81
C SER A 3 6.52 -10.08 -14.66
N PRO A 4 5.18 -10.09 -14.46
CA PRO A 4 4.40 -8.91 -14.11
C PRO A 4 5.05 -8.13 -12.97
N GLN A 5 5.39 -6.87 -13.18
CA GLN A 5 5.99 -6.05 -12.13
C GLN A 5 4.93 -5.50 -11.18
N ALA A 6 5.23 -5.54 -9.88
CA ALA A 6 4.39 -4.87 -8.89
C ALA A 6 4.46 -3.36 -9.08
N VAL A 7 3.31 -2.69 -8.94
CA VAL A 7 3.26 -1.23 -8.95
C VAL A 7 3.71 -0.74 -7.59
N VAL A 8 4.84 -0.03 -7.53
CA VAL A 8 5.36 0.60 -6.32
C VAL A 8 5.12 2.10 -6.43
N ARG A 9 4.16 2.63 -5.68
CA ARG A 9 3.84 4.07 -5.63
C ARG A 9 4.28 4.69 -4.34
N THR A 10 4.24 3.92 -3.26
CA THR A 10 4.53 4.40 -1.92
C THR A 10 5.59 3.54 -1.28
N MET A 11 6.48 4.19 -0.54
CA MET A 11 7.54 3.51 0.17
C MET A 11 7.68 4.06 1.58
N ILE A 12 7.87 3.16 2.53
CA ILE A 12 8.32 3.52 3.88
C ILE A 12 9.83 3.46 3.92
N VAL A 13 10.42 4.45 4.56
CA VAL A 13 11.85 4.54 4.82
C VAL A 13 12.06 4.57 6.32
N CYS A 14 12.83 3.61 6.83
CA CYS A 14 13.42 3.72 8.16
C CYS A 14 14.66 4.61 8.04
N VAL A 15 14.67 5.73 8.77
CA VAL A 15 15.75 6.72 8.72
C VAL A 15 16.52 6.73 10.03
N SER A 16 17.84 6.86 9.95
CA SER A 16 18.67 7.17 11.11
C SER A 16 18.35 8.57 11.64
N GLU A 17 18.73 8.85 12.89
CA GLU A 17 18.49 10.16 13.50
C GLU A 17 19.17 11.31 12.74
N GLU A 18 20.39 11.08 12.26
CA GLU A 18 21.17 12.04 11.46
C GLU A 18 20.48 12.37 10.14
N LEU A 19 19.97 11.36 9.45
CA LEU A 19 19.21 11.53 8.23
C LEU A 19 17.87 12.24 8.48
N ALA A 20 17.19 11.95 9.60
CA ALA A 20 15.97 12.64 9.97
C ALA A 20 16.17 14.14 10.19
N GLN A 21 17.30 14.55 10.79
CA GLN A 21 17.66 15.95 10.95
C GLN A 21 17.90 16.62 9.58
N ALA A 22 18.63 15.96 8.67
CA ALA A 22 18.87 16.46 7.31
C ALA A 22 17.58 16.63 6.49
N LEU A 23 16.65 15.68 6.59
CA LEU A 23 15.35 15.73 5.91
C LEU A 23 14.44 16.84 6.44
N SER A 24 14.48 17.10 7.76
CA SER A 24 13.73 18.21 8.38
C SER A 24 14.19 19.59 7.90
N ALA A 25 15.46 19.72 7.53
CA ALA A 25 16.08 20.99 7.13
C ALA A 25 15.93 21.30 5.64
N THR A 26 15.96 20.29 4.76
CA THR A 26 16.13 20.52 3.32
C THR A 26 14.90 20.23 2.46
N ARG A 27 13.89 19.51 2.97
CA ARG A 27 12.75 18.99 2.18
C ARG A 27 13.17 18.23 0.89
N GLN A 28 14.45 17.86 0.75
CA GLN A 28 15.01 17.24 -0.46
C GLN A 28 15.43 15.80 -0.17
N LEU A 29 14.45 14.90 -0.31
CA LEU A 29 14.59 13.46 -0.11
C LEU A 29 15.59 12.83 -1.09
N GLU A 30 15.60 13.32 -2.34
CA GLU A 30 16.42 12.80 -3.43
C GLU A 30 17.92 12.81 -3.13
N ARG A 31 18.42 13.87 -2.51
CA ARG A 31 19.86 14.04 -2.27
C ARG A 31 20.44 13.05 -1.28
N HIS A 32 19.64 12.57 -0.34
CA HIS A 32 20.13 11.75 0.77
C HIS A 32 19.77 10.27 0.64
N LEU A 33 18.66 9.97 -0.04
CA LEU A 33 18.14 8.61 -0.15
C LEU A 33 18.29 8.03 -1.57
N ASN A 34 18.74 8.83 -2.55
CA ASN A 34 18.73 8.48 -3.97
C ASN A 34 17.34 7.99 -4.45
N ILE A 35 16.30 8.52 -3.82
CA ILE A 35 14.89 8.15 -4.04
C ILE A 35 14.16 9.41 -4.48
N SER A 36 13.61 9.37 -5.71
CA SER A 36 12.75 10.43 -6.21
C SER A 36 11.33 10.27 -5.70
N GLY A 37 10.86 11.26 -4.97
CA GLY A 37 9.51 11.25 -4.40
C GLY A 37 9.23 12.46 -3.51
N THR A 38 8.00 12.53 -3.06
CA THR A 38 7.49 13.57 -2.16
C THR A 38 6.99 12.96 -0.86
N SER A 39 7.00 13.76 0.20
CA SER A 39 6.49 13.33 1.50
C SER A 39 4.99 13.03 1.43
N CYS A 40 4.59 11.90 2.04
CA CYS A 40 3.21 11.43 2.02
C CYS A 40 2.64 11.35 3.44
N PRO A 41 1.87 12.36 3.91
CA PRO A 41 1.26 12.30 5.23
C PRO A 41 0.21 11.20 5.34
N ARG A 42 0.59 10.07 5.94
CA ARG A 42 -0.26 8.89 6.11
C ARG A 42 -0.28 8.32 7.53
N TYR A 43 0.75 8.57 8.33
CA TYR A 43 0.81 8.04 9.68
C TYR A 43 -0.16 8.79 10.58
N TRP A 44 -0.98 8.05 11.32
CA TRP A 44 -1.75 8.63 12.41
C TRP A 44 -0.80 8.94 13.54
N THR A 45 -0.99 10.09 14.17
CA THR A 45 -0.22 10.44 15.35
C THR A 45 -0.93 9.98 16.62
N CYS A 46 -0.16 9.63 17.66
CA CYS A 46 -0.72 9.46 19.00
C CYS A 46 -1.58 10.68 19.41
N THR A 47 -2.69 10.44 20.09
CA THR A 47 -3.63 11.51 20.48
C THR A 47 -3.06 12.41 21.58
N ALA A 48 -2.15 11.89 22.41
CA ALA A 48 -1.55 12.57 23.55
C ALA A 48 -0.21 13.28 23.25
N LEU A 49 -0.07 13.91 22.07
CA LEU A 49 1.16 14.62 21.70
C LEU A 49 1.35 15.91 22.49
N ARG A 50 2.48 16.00 23.19
CA ARG A 50 2.92 17.24 23.82
C ARG A 50 3.38 18.26 22.77
N PRO A 51 3.24 19.58 23.00
CA PRO A 51 3.53 20.59 21.98
C PRO A 51 4.96 20.51 21.39
N TRP A 52 5.96 20.17 22.19
CA TRP A 52 7.34 20.05 21.72
C TRP A 52 7.60 18.77 20.90
N GLN A 53 6.86 17.69 21.16
CA GLN A 53 6.97 16.44 20.39
C GLN A 53 6.49 16.63 18.94
N ARG A 54 5.60 17.60 18.68
CA ARG A 54 5.13 17.92 17.33
C ARG A 54 6.26 18.34 16.38
N ARG A 55 7.34 18.92 16.91
CA ARG A 55 8.52 19.31 16.12
C ARG A 55 9.34 18.12 15.64
N GLN A 56 9.11 16.94 16.23
CA GLN A 56 9.78 15.69 15.84
C GLN A 56 9.05 14.98 14.69
N LEU A 57 7.85 15.45 14.33
CA LEU A 57 7.03 14.90 13.25
C LEU A 57 7.26 15.66 11.95
N ILE A 58 7.27 14.94 10.85
CA ILE A 58 7.49 15.50 9.51
C ILE A 58 6.14 15.69 8.83
N ASP A 59 5.92 16.88 8.26
CA ASP A 59 4.68 17.27 7.58
C ASP A 59 3.40 16.97 8.37
N LEU A 60 3.40 17.34 9.64
CA LEU A 60 2.23 17.23 10.50
C LEU A 60 1.06 18.06 9.96
N ARG A 61 -0.06 17.39 9.68
CA ARG A 61 -1.33 17.95 9.23
C ARG A 61 -2.41 17.68 10.27
N LYS A 62 -3.21 18.71 10.57
CA LYS A 62 -4.43 18.54 11.36
C LYS A 62 -5.53 17.98 10.47
N ALA A 63 -6.21 16.95 10.96
CA ALA A 63 -7.46 16.50 10.37
C ALA A 63 -8.61 17.43 10.75
N LYS A 64 -9.61 17.57 9.88
CA LYS A 64 -10.89 18.21 10.24
C LYS A 64 -11.67 17.36 11.25
N THR A 65 -11.58 16.04 11.09
CA THR A 65 -12.20 15.01 11.95
C THR A 65 -11.23 13.83 12.03
N GLY A 66 -10.95 13.32 13.23
CA GLY A 66 -10.03 12.19 13.43
C GLY A 66 -8.62 12.59 13.91
N PRO A 67 -7.68 11.63 13.95
CA PRO A 67 -6.31 11.87 14.43
C PRO A 67 -5.54 12.80 13.49
N CYS A 68 -4.53 13.49 14.01
CA CYS A 68 -3.60 14.21 13.12
C CYS A 68 -2.80 13.21 12.28
N TYR A 69 -2.35 13.67 11.12
CA TYR A 69 -1.58 12.85 10.17
C TYR A 69 -0.20 13.46 9.96
N CYS A 70 0.82 12.64 9.79
CA CYS A 70 2.17 13.09 9.44
C CYS A 70 2.80 12.18 8.40
N ALA A 71 3.81 12.69 7.69
CA ALA A 71 4.60 11.88 6.77
C ALA A 71 5.59 10.98 7.51
N GLY A 72 5.97 11.33 8.73
CA GLY A 72 6.84 10.47 9.54
C GLY A 72 7.23 11.05 10.89
N GLY A 73 8.01 10.28 11.64
CA GLY A 73 8.48 10.62 12.98
C GLY A 73 8.99 9.38 13.74
N PRO A 74 9.44 9.56 14.99
CA PRO A 74 9.77 8.45 15.89
C PRO A 74 8.57 7.52 16.08
N ILE A 75 8.80 6.20 16.07
CA ILE A 75 7.74 5.18 16.17
C ILE A 75 6.84 5.42 17.37
N ARG A 76 7.39 5.76 18.54
CA ARG A 76 6.60 6.06 19.77
C ARG A 76 5.61 7.23 19.65
N LEU A 77 5.70 8.04 18.60
CA LEU A 77 4.78 9.15 18.35
C LEU A 77 3.70 8.81 17.30
N LEU A 78 3.79 7.64 16.68
CA LEU A 78 2.88 7.16 15.63
C LEU A 78 1.89 6.15 16.22
N ASP A 79 0.63 6.26 15.83
CA ASP A 79 -0.42 5.30 16.21
C ASP A 79 -0.51 4.16 15.18
N LEU A 80 0.53 3.33 15.14
CA LEU A 80 0.61 2.20 14.21
C LEU A 80 -0.47 1.14 14.51
N ALA A 81 -0.79 0.94 15.79
CA ALA A 81 -1.84 0.02 16.22
C ALA A 81 -3.23 0.48 15.75
N GLY A 82 -3.57 1.75 15.95
CA GLY A 82 -4.82 2.35 15.47
C GLY A 82 -4.93 2.31 13.95
N MET A 83 -3.83 2.59 13.24
CA MET A 83 -3.79 2.46 11.77
C MET A 83 -4.06 1.03 11.30
N ARG A 84 -3.37 0.04 11.90
CA ARG A 84 -3.54 -1.39 11.56
C ARG A 84 -4.99 -1.83 11.80
N HIS A 85 -5.56 -1.45 12.95
CA HIS A 85 -6.94 -1.78 13.31
C HIS A 85 -7.97 -1.10 12.41
N GLY A 86 -7.82 0.21 12.16
CA GLY A 86 -8.71 0.97 11.29
C GLY A 86 -8.71 0.45 9.86
N ALA A 87 -7.54 0.09 9.34
CA ALA A 87 -7.41 -0.52 8.01
C ALA A 87 -8.07 -1.91 7.94
N TYR A 88 -7.90 -2.75 8.97
CA TYR A 88 -8.56 -4.04 9.06
C TYR A 88 -10.09 -3.90 9.02
N LEU A 89 -10.66 -3.01 9.83
CA LEU A 89 -12.11 -2.79 9.87
C LEU A 89 -12.64 -2.24 8.54
N GLY A 90 -11.98 -1.22 7.96
CA GLY A 90 -12.38 -0.64 6.69
C GLY A 90 -12.33 -1.67 5.55
N ALA A 91 -11.28 -2.48 5.50
CA ALA A 91 -11.16 -3.56 4.52
C ALA A 91 -12.20 -4.66 4.72
N SER A 92 -12.56 -5.01 5.97
CA SER A 92 -13.62 -5.98 6.25
C SER A 92 -14.98 -5.52 5.71
N VAL A 93 -15.34 -4.25 5.91
CA VAL A 93 -16.58 -3.66 5.38
C VAL A 93 -16.54 -3.63 3.84
N ARG A 94 -15.41 -3.22 3.25
CA ARG A 94 -15.24 -3.20 1.80
C ARG A 94 -15.35 -4.61 1.20
N HIS A 95 -14.82 -5.63 1.87
CA HIS A 95 -14.95 -7.03 1.42
C HIS A 95 -16.40 -7.49 1.45
N GLN A 96 -17.17 -7.17 2.50
CA GLN A 96 -18.60 -7.48 2.56
C GLN A 96 -19.37 -6.85 1.40
N GLN A 97 -19.07 -5.59 1.07
CA GLN A 97 -19.65 -4.90 -0.09
C GLN A 97 -19.30 -5.63 -1.39
N TRP A 98 -18.01 -5.96 -1.59
CA TRP A 98 -17.59 -6.71 -2.77
C TRP A 98 -18.30 -8.07 -2.87
N ALA A 99 -18.40 -8.81 -1.76
CA ALA A 99 -19.05 -10.11 -1.72
C ALA A 99 -20.52 -10.03 -2.15
N HIS A 100 -21.23 -8.96 -1.75
CA HIS A 100 -22.58 -8.68 -2.22
C HIS A 100 -22.62 -8.41 -3.73
N VAL A 101 -21.74 -7.54 -4.24
CA VAL A 101 -21.67 -7.17 -5.66
C VAL A 101 -21.43 -8.37 -6.57
N VAL A 102 -20.62 -9.34 -6.13
CA VAL A 102 -20.19 -10.48 -6.96
C VAL A 102 -20.90 -11.80 -6.67
N ALA A 103 -21.88 -11.82 -5.76
CA ALA A 103 -22.49 -13.03 -5.20
C ALA A 103 -22.97 -14.04 -6.26
N GLY A 104 -23.48 -13.56 -7.40
CA GLY A 104 -23.98 -14.39 -8.50
C GLY A 104 -22.94 -14.82 -9.54
N THR A 105 -21.66 -14.53 -9.36
CA THR A 105 -20.62 -14.74 -10.37
C THR A 105 -19.63 -15.83 -9.97
N LYS A 106 -19.08 -16.56 -10.94
CA LYS A 106 -17.95 -17.48 -10.69
C LYS A 106 -16.69 -16.69 -10.31
N ALA A 107 -15.73 -17.33 -9.63
CA ALA A 107 -14.41 -16.75 -9.43
C ALA A 107 -13.77 -16.40 -10.78
N ALA A 108 -13.06 -15.28 -10.82
CA ALA A 108 -12.37 -14.77 -12.00
C ALA A 108 -10.87 -14.97 -11.85
N THR A 109 -10.21 -15.16 -12.98
CA THR A 109 -8.76 -15.15 -13.12
C THR A 109 -8.22 -13.74 -12.85
N PRO A 110 -7.23 -13.57 -11.95
CA PRO A 110 -6.59 -12.29 -11.67
C PRO A 110 -5.86 -11.68 -12.87
N TRP A 111 -5.73 -10.35 -12.88
CA TRP A 111 -5.00 -9.61 -13.92
C TRP A 111 -3.55 -10.09 -14.14
N PRO A 112 -2.73 -10.38 -13.10
CA PRO A 112 -1.36 -10.85 -13.29
C PRO A 112 -1.23 -12.10 -14.17
N VAL A 113 -2.24 -12.98 -14.20
CA VAL A 113 -2.22 -14.18 -15.06
C VAL A 113 -2.32 -13.80 -16.54
N PHE A 114 -3.20 -12.84 -16.89
CA PHE A 114 -3.34 -12.33 -18.26
C PHE A 114 -2.08 -11.59 -18.70
N LEU A 115 -1.52 -10.77 -17.81
CA LEU A 115 -0.28 -10.05 -18.07
C LEU A 115 0.91 -11.00 -18.25
N GLN A 116 1.00 -12.07 -17.45
CA GLN A 116 2.06 -13.08 -17.60
C GLN A 116 1.99 -13.77 -18.97
N LYS A 117 0.78 -14.12 -19.46
CA LYS A 117 0.61 -14.70 -20.80
C LYS A 117 1.13 -13.75 -21.87
N HIS A 118 0.77 -12.47 -21.78
CA HIS A 118 1.26 -11.44 -22.71
C HIS A 118 2.78 -11.31 -22.68
N LEU A 119 3.37 -11.24 -21.48
CA LEU A 119 4.82 -11.13 -21.33
C LEU A 119 5.59 -12.37 -21.81
N SER A 120 4.93 -13.53 -21.89
CA SER A 120 5.54 -14.78 -22.34
C SER A 120 5.49 -14.94 -23.86
N ASP A 121 4.45 -14.42 -24.51
CA ASP A 121 4.30 -14.39 -25.97
C ASP A 121 3.54 -13.12 -26.41
N PRO A 122 4.23 -11.97 -26.54
CA PRO A 122 3.56 -10.71 -26.85
C PRO A 122 2.89 -10.69 -28.22
N SER A 123 3.40 -11.47 -29.19
CA SER A 123 2.86 -11.55 -30.55
C SER A 123 1.64 -12.48 -30.64
N GLY A 124 1.67 -13.64 -29.99
CA GLY A 124 0.56 -14.60 -29.99
C GLY A 124 -0.52 -14.25 -28.96
N TYR A 125 -0.19 -13.47 -27.93
CA TYR A 125 -1.11 -12.98 -26.92
C TYR A 125 -0.94 -11.48 -26.65
N PRO A 126 -1.47 -10.60 -27.52
CA PRO A 126 -1.32 -9.15 -27.38
C PRO A 126 -2.02 -8.57 -26.13
N MET A 127 -1.59 -7.38 -25.71
CA MET A 127 -2.13 -6.69 -24.52
C MET A 127 -3.64 -6.41 -24.63
N ASP A 128 -4.13 -6.06 -25.82
CA ASP A 128 -5.56 -5.81 -26.04
C ASP A 128 -6.38 -7.09 -25.82
N THR A 129 -5.86 -8.24 -26.24
CA THR A 129 -6.46 -9.55 -25.97
C THR A 129 -6.48 -9.85 -24.47
N ALA A 130 -5.35 -9.65 -23.79
CA ALA A 130 -5.24 -9.84 -22.33
C ALA A 130 -6.28 -8.98 -21.58
N THR A 131 -6.37 -7.71 -21.94
CA THR A 131 -7.31 -6.73 -21.36
C THR A 131 -8.76 -7.11 -21.63
N ALA A 132 -9.08 -7.46 -22.88
CA ALA A 132 -10.43 -7.84 -23.27
C ALA A 132 -10.87 -9.13 -22.57
N GLU A 133 -10.02 -10.15 -22.50
CA GLU A 133 -10.34 -11.40 -21.80
C GLU A 133 -10.54 -11.18 -20.30
N PHE A 134 -9.67 -10.40 -19.65
CA PHE A 134 -9.84 -10.05 -18.24
C PHE A 134 -11.20 -9.37 -17.99
N HIS A 135 -11.57 -8.41 -18.84
CA HIS A 135 -12.82 -7.65 -18.72
C HIS A 135 -14.09 -8.38 -19.15
N ARG A 136 -13.99 -9.49 -19.89
CA ARG A 136 -15.14 -10.33 -20.26
C ARG A 136 -15.62 -11.22 -19.12
N GLN A 137 -14.84 -11.35 -18.04
CA GLN A 137 -15.20 -12.21 -16.92
C GLN A 137 -16.42 -11.65 -16.17
N PRO A 138 -17.46 -12.46 -15.89
CA PRO A 138 -18.70 -11.97 -15.25
C PRO A 138 -18.46 -11.23 -13.92
N ARG A 139 -17.52 -11.71 -13.09
CA ARG A 139 -17.16 -11.06 -11.82
C ARG A 139 -16.53 -9.68 -12.02
N VAL A 140 -15.65 -9.54 -13.00
CA VAL A 140 -15.04 -8.26 -13.37
C VAL A 140 -16.09 -7.30 -13.93
N GLN A 141 -17.03 -7.81 -14.75
CA GLN A 141 -18.16 -7.01 -15.24
C GLN A 141 -19.07 -6.53 -14.11
N ALA A 142 -19.39 -7.37 -13.12
CA ALA A 142 -20.18 -7.00 -11.95
C ALA A 142 -19.50 -5.88 -11.15
N MET A 143 -18.19 -6.00 -10.88
CA MET A 143 -17.40 -4.94 -10.21
C MET A 143 -17.39 -3.64 -11.03
N ARG A 144 -17.23 -3.73 -12.36
CA ARG A 144 -17.26 -2.55 -13.24
C ARG A 144 -18.63 -1.87 -13.26
N MET A 145 -19.71 -2.64 -13.30
CA MET A 145 -21.07 -2.10 -13.26
C MET A 145 -21.34 -1.40 -11.91
N HIS A 146 -20.91 -2.01 -10.80
CA HIS A 146 -20.96 -1.37 -9.48
C HIS A 146 -20.17 -0.06 -9.44
N ASN A 147 -18.95 -0.05 -9.96
CA ASN A 147 -18.10 1.15 -10.02
C ASN A 147 -18.64 2.23 -10.96
N ALA A 148 -19.41 1.88 -11.99
CA ALA A 148 -20.08 2.84 -12.85
C ALA A 148 -21.23 3.55 -12.13
N ALA A 149 -21.87 2.90 -11.17
CA ALA A 149 -22.93 3.47 -10.35
C ALA A 149 -22.41 4.15 -9.06
N THR A 150 -21.19 3.80 -8.62
CA THR A 150 -20.61 4.25 -7.34
C THR A 150 -19.41 5.16 -7.57
N HIS A 151 -19.41 6.34 -6.94
CA HIS A 151 -18.30 7.29 -7.02
C HIS A 151 -17.49 7.32 -5.71
N GLY A 152 -16.20 7.57 -5.81
CA GLY A 152 -15.33 7.79 -4.65
C GLY A 152 -14.97 6.51 -3.87
N PRO A 153 -14.84 6.58 -2.53
CA PRO A 153 -14.25 5.51 -1.70
C PRO A 153 -14.96 4.15 -1.72
N GLY A 154 -16.19 4.10 -2.24
CA GLY A 154 -16.99 2.89 -2.42
C GLY A 154 -16.73 2.14 -3.73
N GLN A 155 -15.83 2.63 -4.58
CA GLN A 155 -15.35 1.88 -5.74
C GLN A 155 -14.49 0.70 -5.31
N LEU A 156 -14.62 -0.39 -6.04
CA LEU A 156 -13.90 -1.65 -5.84
C LEU A 156 -12.77 -1.73 -6.87
N ASP A 157 -11.51 -1.70 -6.43
CA ASP A 157 -10.38 -1.80 -7.34
C ASP A 157 -10.35 -3.20 -8.00
N LEU A 158 -10.22 -3.24 -9.33
CA LEU A 158 -10.08 -4.49 -10.08
C LEU A 158 -8.71 -5.13 -9.83
N GLY A 159 -7.69 -4.34 -9.47
CA GLY A 159 -6.38 -4.83 -9.06
C GLY A 159 -6.41 -5.65 -7.77
N ASP A 160 -7.43 -5.44 -6.93
CA ASP A 160 -7.65 -6.17 -5.69
C ASP A 160 -8.41 -7.48 -5.86
N LEU A 161 -8.82 -7.84 -7.09
CA LEU A 161 -9.65 -9.02 -7.37
C LEU A 161 -9.08 -10.30 -6.74
N GLU A 162 -7.78 -10.53 -6.87
CA GLU A 162 -7.12 -11.72 -6.30
C GLU A 162 -7.27 -11.77 -4.78
N MET A 163 -7.08 -10.62 -4.12
CA MET A 163 -7.15 -10.48 -2.66
C MET A 163 -8.58 -10.60 -2.14
N PHE A 164 -9.54 -10.00 -2.85
CA PHE A 164 -10.95 -10.16 -2.53
C PHE A 164 -11.37 -11.65 -2.57
N GLN A 165 -10.92 -12.38 -3.60
CA GLN A 165 -11.22 -13.80 -3.76
C GLN A 165 -10.55 -14.71 -2.74
N ALA A 166 -9.46 -14.26 -2.10
CA ALA A 166 -8.81 -14.97 -1.00
C ALA A 166 -9.64 -14.96 0.31
N GLY A 167 -10.71 -14.15 0.37
CA GLY A 167 -11.67 -14.13 1.48
C GLY A 167 -11.48 -12.95 2.43
N THR A 168 -12.45 -12.77 3.32
CA THR A 168 -12.56 -11.57 4.17
C THR A 168 -11.34 -11.37 5.06
N ALA A 169 -10.88 -12.43 5.73
CA ALA A 169 -9.73 -12.35 6.62
C ALA A 169 -8.43 -12.04 5.86
N ALA A 170 -8.23 -12.64 4.67
CA ALA A 170 -7.05 -12.39 3.85
C ALA A 170 -7.02 -10.93 3.36
N TYR A 171 -8.15 -10.42 2.86
CA TYR A 171 -8.27 -9.03 2.43
C TYR A 171 -8.05 -8.04 3.58
N ALA A 172 -8.66 -8.30 4.74
CA ALA A 172 -8.53 -7.44 5.91
C ALA A 172 -7.10 -7.43 6.47
N ASN A 173 -6.46 -8.59 6.60
CA ASN A 173 -5.07 -8.70 7.05
C ASN A 173 -4.09 -8.05 6.06
N TYR A 174 -4.30 -8.23 4.75
CA TYR A 174 -3.50 -7.57 3.73
C TYR A 174 -3.51 -6.04 3.93
N HIS A 175 -4.68 -5.44 4.03
CA HIS A 175 -4.79 -3.99 4.22
C HIS A 175 -4.28 -3.52 5.57
N ALA A 176 -4.40 -4.33 6.62
CA ALA A 176 -3.83 -4.04 7.93
C ALA A 176 -2.30 -3.94 7.88
N LEU A 177 -1.64 -4.85 7.16
CA LEU A 177 -0.19 -4.81 6.95
C LEU A 177 0.23 -3.70 5.98
N TRP A 178 -0.47 -3.57 4.85
CA TRP A 178 -0.19 -2.55 3.83
C TRP A 178 -0.35 -1.13 4.36
N ALA A 179 -1.28 -0.89 5.30
CA ALA A 179 -1.43 0.40 5.95
C ALA A 179 -0.13 0.91 6.58
N LEU A 180 0.69 -0.02 7.10
CA LEU A 180 1.96 0.27 7.77
C LEU A 180 3.17 0.15 6.83
N CYS A 181 3.19 -0.87 5.97
CA CYS A 181 4.39 -1.23 5.18
C CYS A 181 4.36 -0.70 3.75
N THR A 182 3.18 -0.46 3.19
CA THR A 182 2.97 0.14 1.85
C THR A 182 3.41 -0.75 0.69
N ASP A 183 3.88 -0.19 -0.43
CA ASP A 183 4.27 -0.98 -1.61
C ASP A 183 5.75 -1.39 -1.59
N ALA A 184 6.58 -0.65 -0.84
CA ALA A 184 7.98 -0.95 -0.62
C ALA A 184 8.44 -0.44 0.76
N PHE A 185 9.55 -1.00 1.25
CA PHE A 185 10.16 -0.62 2.53
C PHE A 185 11.68 -0.53 2.34
N LEU A 186 12.29 0.60 2.72
CA LEU A 186 13.73 0.77 2.79
C LEU A 186 14.16 0.67 4.26
N THR A 187 15.02 -0.29 4.58
CA THR A 187 15.60 -0.46 5.92
C THR A 187 16.60 0.63 6.23
N GLU A 188 16.97 0.77 7.51
CA GLU A 188 18.04 1.68 7.94
C GLU A 188 19.40 1.30 7.31
N THR A 189 19.63 0.02 7.04
CA THR A 189 20.83 -0.49 6.35
C THR A 189 20.85 -0.20 4.84
N GLY A 190 19.76 0.34 4.28
CA GLY A 190 19.62 0.63 2.86
C GLY A 190 19.09 -0.54 2.03
N ASP A 191 18.65 -1.64 2.65
CA ASP A 191 18.04 -2.76 1.96
C ASP A 191 16.61 -2.40 1.55
N ARG A 192 16.31 -2.56 0.25
CA ARG A 192 14.98 -2.28 -0.30
C ARG A 192 14.17 -3.57 -0.42
N MET A 193 13.13 -3.69 0.41
CA MET A 193 12.11 -4.72 0.35
C MET A 193 10.94 -4.26 -0.53
N GLN A 194 10.52 -5.10 -1.47
CA GLN A 194 9.33 -4.91 -2.30
C GLN A 194 8.87 -6.26 -2.87
N PRO A 195 7.63 -6.39 -3.36
CA PRO A 195 7.18 -7.63 -4.00
C PRO A 195 8.03 -7.99 -5.21
N ALA A 196 8.38 -9.27 -5.37
CA ALA A 196 9.13 -9.77 -6.52
C ALA A 196 8.34 -9.70 -7.84
N SER A 197 7.00 -9.71 -7.76
CA SER A 197 6.10 -9.55 -8.91
C SER A 197 4.74 -9.00 -8.49
N ALA A 198 3.86 -8.77 -9.47
CA ALA A 198 2.49 -8.32 -9.24
C ALA A 198 1.58 -9.38 -8.63
N PHE A 199 1.97 -10.66 -8.58
CA PHE A 199 1.17 -11.74 -8.01
C PHE A 199 0.94 -11.55 -6.52
N PHE A 200 -0.25 -11.93 -6.03
CA PHE A 200 -0.57 -11.76 -4.61
C PHE A 200 0.38 -12.49 -3.67
N ALA A 201 0.87 -13.68 -4.06
CA ALA A 201 1.85 -14.43 -3.28
C ALA A 201 3.12 -13.63 -2.96
N ASP A 202 3.66 -12.91 -3.94
CA ASP A 202 4.87 -12.10 -3.74
C ASP A 202 4.59 -10.85 -2.90
N ARG A 203 3.39 -10.29 -3.00
CA ARG A 203 2.94 -9.20 -2.12
C ARG A 203 2.81 -9.67 -0.67
N ILE A 204 2.31 -10.88 -0.44
CA ILE A 204 2.21 -11.49 0.90
C ILE A 204 3.62 -11.68 1.47
N THR A 205 4.53 -12.28 0.70
CA THR A 205 5.93 -12.50 1.12
C THR A 205 6.60 -11.19 1.54
N TYR A 206 6.47 -10.16 0.70
CA TYR A 206 6.99 -8.83 1.02
C TYR A 206 6.36 -8.24 2.29
N LEU A 207 5.03 -8.23 2.41
CA LEU A 207 4.36 -7.63 3.58
C LEU A 207 4.70 -8.37 4.87
N GLN A 208 4.87 -9.69 4.81
CA GLN A 208 5.32 -10.48 5.95
C GLN A 208 6.73 -10.08 6.38
N GLN A 209 7.66 -9.95 5.44
CA GLN A 209 9.05 -9.53 5.71
C GLN A 209 9.10 -8.10 6.26
N ALA A 210 8.41 -7.16 5.61
CA ALA A 210 8.38 -5.76 6.01
C ALA A 210 7.73 -5.56 7.38
N ALA A 211 6.65 -6.29 7.69
CA ALA A 211 6.01 -6.24 9.00
C ALA A 211 6.91 -6.82 10.09
N HIS A 212 7.63 -7.93 9.81
CA HIS A 212 8.59 -8.49 10.75
C HIS A 212 9.75 -7.53 11.03
N TYR A 213 10.26 -6.86 9.98
CA TYR A 213 11.27 -5.82 10.15
C TYR A 213 10.73 -4.64 10.98
N LEU A 214 9.53 -4.14 10.66
CA LEU A 214 8.89 -3.06 11.42
C LEU A 214 8.71 -3.43 12.91
N ASP A 215 8.28 -4.64 13.21
CA ASP A 215 8.09 -5.12 14.58
C ASP A 215 9.44 -5.31 15.33
N SER A 216 10.58 -5.33 14.62
CA SER A 216 11.93 -5.38 15.20
C SER A 216 12.53 -4.00 15.51
N LEU A 217 11.88 -2.92 15.09
CA LEU A 217 12.40 -1.56 15.25
C LEU A 217 12.19 -1.02 16.67
N ASP A 218 13.15 -0.23 17.14
CA ASP A 218 13.08 0.48 18.41
C ASP A 218 12.10 1.66 18.34
N GLU A 219 11.49 1.98 19.48
CA GLU A 219 10.52 3.07 19.61
C GLU A 219 11.05 4.46 19.20
N ASP A 220 12.36 4.67 19.26
CA ASP A 220 13.04 5.91 18.86
C ASP A 220 13.49 5.92 17.40
N GLN A 221 13.51 4.77 16.72
CA GLN A 221 13.71 4.73 15.26
C GLN A 221 12.58 5.46 14.56
N ARG A 222 12.89 5.99 13.38
CA ARG A 222 12.03 6.92 12.68
C ARG A 222 11.56 6.33 11.37
N LEU A 223 10.26 6.42 11.14
CA LEU A 223 9.64 6.03 9.89
C LEU A 223 9.27 7.26 9.10
N PHE A 224 9.39 7.16 7.78
CA PHE A 224 9.00 8.20 6.86
C PHE A 224 8.33 7.62 5.62
N ALA A 225 7.20 8.19 5.23
CA ALA A 225 6.42 7.76 4.08
C ALA A 225 6.63 8.69 2.89
N ILE A 226 6.90 8.10 1.73
CA ILE A 226 7.21 8.78 0.48
C ILE A 226 6.27 8.28 -0.61
N ASP A 227 5.67 9.21 -1.35
CA ASP A 227 5.08 8.95 -2.66
C ASP A 227 6.21 9.02 -3.71
N LEU A 228 6.49 7.91 -4.37
CA LEU A 228 7.50 7.82 -5.41
C LEU A 228 7.01 8.52 -6.68
N HIS A 229 7.89 9.28 -7.30
CA HIS A 229 7.64 9.76 -8.66
C HIS A 229 7.83 8.60 -9.62
N HIS A 230 6.84 8.38 -10.50
CA HIS A 230 7.00 7.44 -11.60
C HIS A 230 8.19 7.88 -12.46
N GLN A 231 9.19 7.00 -12.59
CA GLN A 231 10.14 7.06 -13.69
C GLN A 231 9.53 6.42 -14.92
#